data_AF-A0AAW6I1U6-F1
#
_entry.id   AF-A0AAW6I1U6-F1
#
_cell.length_a   1.000
_cell.length_b   1.000
_cell.length_c   1.000
_cell.angle_alpha   90.00
_cell.angle_beta   90.00
_cell.angle_gamma   90.00
#
_symmetry.space_group_name_H-M   'P 1'
#
loop_
_entity.id
_entity.type
_entity.pdbx_description
1 polymer ?
#
loop_
_entity_poly.entity_id
_entity_poly.type
_entity_poly.pdbx_seq_one_letter_code
_entity_poly.pdbx_strand_id
1 'polypeptide(L)' 'MTDDEQFMIECITTELTNYVMRDYHIGMQEALDRIYNSETYSKLIDTNSGLYYQSPLLVYDIFKEEQAHGNKQ' A
#
# COMPACT_ATOMS: atom_id res chain seq x y z
N MET A 1 6.24 -12.41 -11.49
CA MET A 1 7.10 -11.62 -10.61
C MET A 1 8.54 -11.75 -11.04
N THR A 2 9.01 -10.76 -11.79
CA THR A 2 10.43 -10.53 -12.10
C THR A 2 11.09 -9.70 -11.00
N ASP A 3 12.42 -9.60 -11.03
CA ASP A 3 13.17 -8.76 -10.08
C ASP A 3 12.74 -7.28 -10.14
N ASP A 4 12.44 -6.77 -11.35
CA ASP A 4 11.95 -5.41 -11.53
C ASP A 4 10.56 -5.21 -10.91
N GLU A 5 9.66 -6.19 -11.05
CA GLU A 5 8.32 -6.15 -10.46
C GLU A 5 8.41 -6.13 -8.93
N GLN A 6 9.28 -6.96 -8.36
CA GLN A 6 9.53 -6.98 -6.92
C GLN A 6 10.10 -5.65 -6.42
N PHE A 7 11.09 -5.09 -7.11
CA PHE A 7 11.69 -3.81 -6.75
C PHE A 7 10.66 -2.68 -6.72
N MET A 8 9.76 -2.63 -7.71
CA MET A 8 8.70 -1.62 -7.78
C MET A 8 7.69 -1.78 -6.64
N ILE A 9 7.29 -3.00 -6.31
CA ILE A 9 6.42 -3.31 -5.17
C ILE A 9 7.07 -2.84 -3.85
N GLU A 10 8.36 -3.14 -3.64
CA GLU A 10 9.10 -2.75 -2.43
C GLU A 10 9.22 -1.21 -2.32
N CYS A 11 9.48 -0.54 -3.43
CA CYS A 11 9.53 0.93 -3.49
C CYS A 11 8.19 1.56 -3.11
N ILE A 12 7.09 1.07 -3.69
CA ILE A 12 5.74 1.56 -3.36
C ILE A 12 5.41 1.25 -1.89
N THR A 13 5.70 0.04 -1.40
CA THR A 13 5.42 -0.35 -0.01
C THR A 13 6.16 0.52 0.99
N THR A 14 7.41 0.88 0.68
CA THR A 14 8.21 1.81 1.51
C THR A 14 7.58 3.20 1.58
N GLU A 15 7.17 3.74 0.44
CA GLU A 15 6.49 5.04 0.37
C GLU A 15 5.13 5.03 1.07
N LEU A 16 4.32 3.98 0.86
CA LEU A 16 3.05 3.78 1.56
C LEU A 16 3.27 3.79 3.08
N THR A 17 4.29 3.07 3.57
CA THR A 17 4.62 3.03 5.00
C THR A 17 4.91 4.44 5.52
N ASN A 18 5.69 5.23 4.79
CA ASN A 18 5.98 6.62 5.15
C ASN A 18 4.71 7.49 5.19
N TYR A 19 3.80 7.35 4.23
CA TYR A 19 2.54 8.10 4.22
C TYR A 19 1.62 7.69 5.37
N VAL A 20 1.45 6.39 5.60
CA VAL A 20 0.62 5.86 6.70
C VAL A 20 1.15 6.32 8.06
N MET A 21 2.46 6.25 8.29
CA MET A 21 3.06 6.74 9.54
C MET A 21 2.81 8.24 9.76
N ARG A 22 2.92 9.05 8.71
CA ARG A 22 2.73 10.50 8.78
C ARG A 22 1.27 10.89 9.02
N ASP A 23 0.36 10.32 8.26
CA ASP A 23 -1.06 10.73 8.26
C ASP A 23 -1.83 10.17 9.47
N TYR A 24 -1.48 8.96 9.94
CA TYR A 24 -2.13 8.34 11.10
C TYR A 24 -1.35 8.54 12.41
N HIS A 25 -0.16 9.15 12.36
CA HIS A 25 0.72 9.36 13.52
C HIS A 25 1.08 8.06 14.27
N ILE A 26 1.34 6.99 13.53
CA ILE A 26 1.65 5.66 14.06
C ILE A 26 3.09 5.24 13.77
N GLY A 27 3.57 4.23 14.50
CA GLY A 27 4.88 3.65 14.30
C GLY A 27 4.98 2.80 13.03
N MET A 28 6.20 2.53 12.57
CA MET A 28 6.47 1.71 11.38
C MET A 28 5.83 0.33 11.45
N GLN A 29 5.91 -0.35 12.60
CA GLN A 29 5.33 -1.68 12.75
C GLN A 29 3.81 -1.66 12.54
N GLU A 30 3.11 -0.72 13.18
CA GLU A 30 1.65 -0.58 13.01
C GLU A 30 1.29 -0.16 11.58
N ALA A 31 2.09 0.69 10.94
CA ALA A 31 1.88 1.09 9.55
C ALA A 31 2.01 -0.10 8.59
N LEU A 32 3.06 -0.92 8.75
CA LEU A 32 3.26 -2.14 7.98
C LEU A 32 2.14 -3.14 8.22
N ASP A 33 1.73 -3.34 9.47
CA ASP A 33 0.61 -4.23 9.80
C ASP A 33 -0.68 -3.78 9.09
N ARG A 34 -0.97 -2.48 9.02
CA ARG A 34 -2.14 -1.97 8.27
C ARG A 34 -2.00 -2.19 6.76
N ILE A 35 -0.82 -1.94 6.20
CA ILE A 35 -0.57 -2.11 4.76
C ILE A 35 -0.70 -3.59 4.39
N TYR A 36 -0.01 -4.49 5.09
CA TYR A 36 -0.02 -5.92 4.75
C TYR A 36 -1.39 -6.59 4.89
N ASN A 37 -2.25 -6.06 5.76
CA ASN A 37 -3.63 -6.53 5.92
C ASN A 37 -4.63 -5.84 4.98
N SER A 38 -4.19 -4.97 4.06
CA SER A 38 -5.06 -4.25 3.13
C SER A 38 -5.32 -5.01 1.82
N GLU A 39 -6.50 -4.81 1.26
CA GLU A 39 -6.84 -5.25 -0.10
C GLU A 39 -5.96 -4.53 -1.13
N THR A 40 -5.61 -3.27 -0.87
CA THR A 40 -4.70 -2.48 -1.70
C THR A 40 -3.34 -3.16 -1.83
N TYR A 41 -2.75 -3.64 -0.73
CA TYR A 41 -1.49 -4.38 -0.79
C TYR A 41 -1.63 -5.73 -1.50
N SER A 42 -2.74 -6.44 -1.27
CA SER A 42 -3.03 -7.69 -1.98
C SER A 42 -3.08 -7.47 -3.51
N LYS A 43 -3.64 -6.35 -3.97
CA LYS A 43 -3.61 -5.94 -5.38
C LYS A 43 -2.23 -5.48 -5.82
N LEU A 44 -1.47 -4.80 -4.96
CA LEU A 44 -0.11 -4.33 -5.27
C LEU A 44 0.82 -5.49 -5.61
N ILE A 45 0.74 -6.60 -4.87
CA ILE A 45 1.56 -7.80 -5.12
C ILE A 45 1.01 -8.71 -6.24
N ASP A 46 -0.25 -8.52 -6.64
CA ASP A 46 -0.80 -9.18 -7.83
C ASP A 46 -0.36 -8.45 -9.09
N THR A 47 0.62 -9.01 -9.80
CA THR A 47 1.14 -8.41 -11.04
C THR A 47 0.08 -8.25 -12.13
N ASN A 48 -1.04 -8.97 -12.07
CA ASN A 48 -2.13 -8.79 -13.04
C ASN A 48 -2.92 -7.49 -12.81
N SER A 49 -2.83 -6.88 -11.63
CA SER A 49 -3.49 -5.61 -11.31
C SER A 49 -2.83 -4.41 -11.99
N GLY A 50 -1.54 -4.52 -12.32
CA GLY A 50 -0.70 -3.42 -12.82
C GLY A 50 -0.45 -2.30 -11.80
N LEU A 51 -0.83 -2.48 -10.53
CA LEU A 51 -0.74 -1.43 -9.51
C LEU A 51 0.70 -1.06 -9.15
N TYR A 52 1.63 -2.02 -9.27
CA TYR A 52 3.07 -1.80 -9.05
C TYR A 52 3.73 -0.88 -10.08
N TYR A 53 3.08 -0.60 -11.22
CA TYR A 53 3.54 0.41 -12.18
C TYR A 53 2.98 1.82 -11.90
N GLN A 54 2.11 1.97 -10.91
CA GLN A 54 1.52 3.25 -10.56
C GLN A 54 2.38 4.06 -9.61
N SER A 55 2.10 5.37 -9.52
CA SER A 55 2.76 6.23 -8.54
C SER A 55 2.37 5.81 -7.10
N PRO A 56 3.31 5.86 -6.13
CA PRO A 56 3.00 5.56 -4.73
C PRO A 56 1.85 6.39 -4.15
N LEU A 57 1.68 7.64 -4.58
CA LEU A 57 0.57 8.51 -4.17
C LEU A 57 -0.79 7.96 -4.59
N LEU A 58 -0.93 7.49 -5.84
CA LEU A 58 -2.16 6.87 -6.31
C LEU A 58 -2.50 5.61 -5.51
N VAL A 59 -1.50 4.75 -5.27
CA VAL A 59 -1.69 3.54 -4.45
C VAL A 59 -2.10 3.91 -3.02
N TYR A 60 -1.54 5.00 -2.49
CA TYR A 60 -1.90 5.50 -1.17
C TYR A 60 -3.33 6.05 -1.09
N ASP A 61 -3.79 6.75 -2.13
CA ASP A 61 -5.17 7.24 -2.19
C ASP A 61 -6.17 6.07 -2.21
N ILE A 62 -5.89 5.01 -2.98
CA ILE A 62 -6.70 3.78 -2.97
C ILE A 62 -6.70 3.15 -1.58
N PHE A 63 -5.54 3.06 -0.92
CA PHE A 63 -5.44 2.56 0.45
C PHE A 63 -6.29 3.40 1.41
N LYS A 64 -6.24 4.74 1.35
CA LYS A 64 -7.06 5.60 2.22
C LYS A 64 -8.55 5.43 1.97
N GLU A 65 -8.96 5.31 0.72
CA GLU A 65 -10.35 5.03 0.37
C GLU A 65 -10.79 3.70 0.99
N GLU A 66 -9.99 2.65 0.85
CA GLU A 66 -10.22 1.35 1.51
C GLU A 66 -10.38 1.52 3.03
N GLN A 67 -9.49 2.25 3.70
CA GLN A 67 -9.59 2.48 5.16
C GLN A 67 -10.83 3.29 5.55
N ALA A 68 -11.28 4.22 4.71
CA ALA A 68 -12.48 5.01 4.94
C ALA A 68 -13.77 4.20 4.72
N HIS A 69 -13.77 3.26 3.77
CA HIS A 69 -14.93 2.45 3.41
C HIS A 69 -15.03 1.12 4.18
N GLY A 70 -13.91 0.54 4.62
CA GLY A 70 -13.85 -0.70 5.41
C GLY A 70 -14.43 -0.58 6.83
N ASN A 71 -14.65 0.65 7.32
CA ASN A 71 -15.34 0.93 8.60
C ASN A 71 -16.89 0.94 8.49
N LYS A 72 -17.46 0.49 7.36
CA LYS A 72 -18.91 0.30 7.18
C LYS A 72 -19.26 -1.18 7.01
N GLN A 73 -19.20 -1.94 8.11
CA GLN A 73 -19.99 -3.17 8.27
C GLN A 73 -20.82 -3.08 9.55
#